data_AF-A0A7I9Y3W6-F1
#
_entry.id   AF-A0A7I9Y3W6-F1
#
_cell.length_a   1.000
_cell.length_b   1.000
_cell.length_c   1.000
_cell.angle_alpha   90.00
_cell.angle_beta   90.00
_cell.angle_gamma   90.00
#
_symmetry.space_group_name_H-M   'P 1'
#
loop_
_entity.id
_entity.type
_entity.pdbx_description
1 polymer ?
#
loop_
_entity_poly.entity_id
_entity_poly.type
_entity_poly.pdbx_seq_one_letter_code
_entity_poly.pdbx_strand_id
1 'polypeptide(L)'
;MPKEAQPRRYDRQRNPKVPPHVSIAILRQVSGLKLDEVCDLVAEVTGDRPTKGALSAIENGHRGASAQLIAGLEHAYKLPAGSISTNYVPRNTPASSEVA
;
A
#
# COMPACT_ATOMS: atom_id res chain seq x y z
N MET A 1 11.69 31.93 40.89
CA MET A 1 10.32 31.68 40.40
C MET A 1 10.39 30.55 39.37
N PRO A 2 9.95 29.31 39.67
CA PRO A 2 9.88 28.28 38.65
C PRO A 2 8.83 28.68 37.61
N LYS A 3 9.18 28.53 36.33
CA LYS A 3 8.33 28.88 35.19
C LYS A 3 7.15 27.90 35.16
N GLU A 4 5.95 28.38 35.42
CA GLU A 4 4.72 27.57 35.29
C GLU A 4 4.69 26.91 33.90
N ALA A 5 4.64 25.58 33.90
CA ALA A 5 4.49 24.80 32.68
C ALA A 5 3.08 25.07 32.14
N GLN A 6 2.98 25.81 31.03
CA GLN A 6 1.71 26.05 30.37
C GLN A 6 1.08 24.69 30.00
N PRO A 7 -0.21 24.44 30.34
CA PRO A 7 -0.89 23.20 29.96
C PRO A 7 -0.84 23.09 28.43
N ARG A 8 -0.25 21.99 27.95
CA ARG A 8 0.10 21.83 26.55
C ARG A 8 -1.20 21.81 25.75
N ARG A 9 -1.32 22.70 24.75
CA ARG A 9 -2.41 22.72 23.75
C ARG A 9 -2.74 21.37 23.10
N TYR A 10 -1.89 20.36 23.27
CA TYR A 10 -2.05 18.99 22.80
C TYR A 10 -3.02 18.14 23.64
N ASP A 11 -3.37 18.54 24.87
CA ASP A 11 -4.29 17.77 25.72
C ASP A 11 -5.76 17.81 25.23
N ARG A 12 -6.06 18.70 24.27
CA ARG A 12 -7.37 18.82 23.61
C ARG A 12 -7.30 18.52 22.11
N GLN A 13 -6.38 17.65 21.69
CA GLN A 13 -6.28 17.27 20.29
C GLN A 13 -7.48 16.39 19.91
N ARG A 14 -8.25 16.83 18.91
CA ARG A 14 -9.37 16.05 18.36
C ARG A 14 -8.83 14.74 17.79
N ASN A 15 -9.62 13.67 17.87
CA ASN A 15 -9.29 12.42 17.18
C ASN A 15 -8.94 12.71 15.72
N PRO A 16 -7.80 12.20 15.21
CA PRO A 16 -7.41 12.37 13.82
C PRO A 16 -8.53 11.91 12.89
N LYS A 17 -8.81 12.72 11.86
CA LYS A 17 -9.72 12.31 10.80
C LYS A 17 -8.92 11.55 9.75
N VAL A 18 -9.52 10.50 9.19
CA VAL A 18 -8.94 9.81 8.04
C VAL A 18 -8.87 10.79 6.87
N PRO A 19 -7.70 10.98 6.22
CA PRO A 19 -7.60 11.81 5.03
C PRO A 19 -8.51 11.28 3.90
N PRO A 20 -8.96 12.14 2.98
CA PRO A 20 -9.56 11.66 1.74
C PRO A 20 -8.62 10.68 1.03
N HIS A 21 -9.15 9.55 0.56
CA HIS A 21 -8.39 8.53 -0.14
C HIS A 21 -8.82 8.42 -1.60
N VAL A 22 -7.89 8.00 -2.45
CA VAL A 22 -8.14 7.60 -3.84
C VAL A 22 -7.73 6.14 -4.01
N SER A 23 -8.33 5.45 -4.98
CA SER A 23 -7.87 4.09 -5.30
C SER A 23 -6.50 4.11 -5.97
N ILE A 24 -5.76 3.01 -5.86
CA ILE A 24 -4.49 2.83 -6.59
C ILE A 24 -4.70 2.92 -8.10
N ALA A 25 -5.90 2.58 -8.61
CA ALA A 25 -6.25 2.75 -10.01
C ALA A 25 -6.13 4.21 -10.48
N ILE A 26 -6.61 5.15 -9.66
CA ILE A 26 -6.52 6.58 -9.95
C ILE A 26 -5.07 7.03 -9.88
N LEU A 27 -4.31 6.59 -8.88
CA LEU A 27 -2.88 6.88 -8.78
C LEU A 27 -2.13 6.44 -10.05
N ARG A 28 -2.42 5.23 -10.55
CA ARG A 28 -1.83 4.73 -11.80
C ARG A 28 -2.15 5.64 -12.98
N GLN A 29 -3.43 6.00 -13.14
CA GLN A 29 -3.90 6.84 -14.24
C GLN A 29 -3.23 8.22 -14.23
N VAL A 30 -3.15 8.87 -13.07
CA VAL A 30 -2.51 10.20 -12.96
C VAL A 30 -0.98 10.12 -13.07
N SER A 31 -0.40 8.95 -12.79
CA SER A 31 1.03 8.68 -13.03
C SER A 31 1.35 8.41 -14.51
N GLY A 32 0.33 8.31 -15.37
CA GLY A 32 0.49 8.02 -16.80
C GLY A 32 0.91 6.58 -17.12
N LEU A 33 0.88 5.68 -16.13
CA LEU A 33 1.35 4.31 -16.27
C LEU A 33 0.24 3.36 -16.75
N LYS A 34 0.61 2.44 -17.62
CA LYS A 34 -0.21 1.29 -18.01
C LYS A 34 -0.05 0.18 -16.98
N LEU A 35 -1.06 -0.68 -16.89
CA LEU A 35 -1.00 -1.85 -16.00
C LEU A 35 0.23 -2.73 -16.28
N ASP A 36 0.56 -2.96 -17.56
CA ASP A 36 1.70 -3.79 -17.94
C ASP A 36 3.03 -3.18 -17.49
N GLU A 37 3.19 -1.85 -17.57
CA GLU A 37 4.39 -1.15 -17.09
C GLU A 37 4.52 -1.26 -15.57
N VAL A 38 3.42 -1.16 -14.83
CA VAL A 38 3.44 -1.37 -13.36
C VAL A 38 3.79 -2.81 -13.03
N CYS A 39 3.29 -3.79 -13.78
CA CYS A 39 3.69 -5.20 -13.60
C CYS A 39 5.20 -5.38 -13.76
N ASP A 40 5.80 -4.74 -14.77
CA ASP A 40 7.24 -4.82 -15.03
C ASP A 40 8.04 -4.16 -13.89
N LEU A 41 7.66 -2.95 -13.46
CA LEU A 41 8.31 -2.23 -12.35
C LEU A 41 8.20 -2.97 -11.02
N VAL A 42 7.08 -3.66 -10.77
CA VAL A 42 6.94 -4.52 -9.59
C VAL A 42 7.93 -5.68 -9.69
N ALA A 43 8.02 -6.34 -10.84
CA ALA A 43 8.89 -7.49 -11.05
C ALA A 43 10.37 -7.15 -10.84
N GLU A 44 10.80 -5.94 -11.19
CA GLU A 44 12.17 -5.45 -10.97
C GLU A 44 12.59 -5.49 -9.49
N VAL A 45 11.65 -5.30 -8.57
CA VAL A 45 11.92 -5.25 -7.12
C VAL A 45 11.61 -6.58 -6.45
N THR A 46 10.52 -7.23 -6.85
CA THR A 46 10.01 -8.41 -6.16
C THR A 46 10.57 -9.71 -6.73
N GLY A 47 11.09 -9.69 -7.96
CA GLY A 47 11.43 -10.89 -8.74
C GLY A 47 10.22 -11.68 -9.25
N ASP A 48 8.99 -11.24 -8.94
CA ASP A 48 7.74 -11.89 -9.35
C ASP A 48 6.82 -10.88 -10.04
N ARG A 49 6.52 -11.16 -11.30
CA ARG A 49 5.69 -10.28 -12.13
C ARG A 49 4.21 -10.59 -11.89
N PRO A 50 3.43 -9.68 -11.26
CA PRO A 50 2.01 -9.89 -11.13
C PRO A 50 1.34 -9.91 -12.51
N THR A 51 0.25 -10.65 -12.66
CA THR A 51 -0.54 -10.58 -13.88
C THR A 51 -1.32 -9.26 -13.95
N LYS A 52 -1.55 -8.76 -15.16
CA LYS A 52 -2.41 -7.58 -15.40
C LYS A 52 -3.79 -7.70 -14.76
N GLY A 53 -4.39 -8.90 -14.82
CA GLY A 53 -5.66 -9.20 -14.19
C GLY A 53 -5.61 -9.13 -12.67
N ALA A 54 -4.54 -9.63 -12.06
CA ALA A 54 -4.34 -9.53 -10.61
C ALA A 54 -4.18 -8.07 -10.17
N LEU A 55 -3.39 -7.28 -10.89
CA LEU A 55 -3.20 -5.85 -10.59
C LEU A 55 -4.52 -5.07 -10.74
N SER A 56 -5.28 -5.34 -11.82
CA SER A 56 -6.62 -4.76 -12.01
C SER A 56 -7.59 -5.15 -10.88
N ALA A 57 -7.58 -6.41 -10.43
CA ALA A 57 -8.42 -6.85 -9.32
C ALA A 57 -8.06 -6.15 -8.00
N ILE A 58 -6.78 -5.85 -7.77
CA ILE A 58 -6.32 -5.07 -6.61
C ILE A 58 -6.78 -3.61 -6.73
N GLU A 59 -6.56 -3.00 -7.90
CA GLU A 59 -6.95 -1.61 -8.18
C GLU A 59 -8.44 -1.33 -7.96
N ASN A 60 -9.28 -2.32 -8.25
CA ASN A 60 -10.74 -2.25 -8.10
C ASN A 60 -11.27 -2.84 -6.79
N GLY A 61 -10.38 -3.28 -5.88
CA GLY A 61 -10.77 -3.79 -4.56
C GLY A 61 -11.35 -5.22 -4.55
N HIS A 62 -11.25 -5.97 -5.64
CA HIS A 62 -11.67 -7.37 -5.71
C HIS A 62 -10.67 -8.33 -5.07
N ARG A 63 -9.41 -7.90 -4.91
CA ARG A 63 -8.33 -8.70 -4.33
C ARG A 63 -7.46 -7.84 -3.41
N GLY A 64 -7.00 -8.43 -2.30
CA GLY A 64 -5.95 -7.82 -1.47
C GLY A 64 -4.54 -8.00 -2.06
N ALA A 65 -3.62 -7.13 -1.67
CA ALA A 65 -2.21 -7.23 -2.06
C ALA A 65 -1.37 -7.83 -0.91
N SER A 66 -0.35 -8.61 -1.25
CA SER A 66 0.67 -9.05 -0.28
C SER A 66 1.59 -7.89 0.10
N ALA A 67 2.31 -8.01 1.21
CA ALA A 67 3.30 -7.01 1.62
C ALA A 67 4.39 -6.79 0.56
N GLN A 68 4.86 -7.85 -0.09
CA GLN A 68 5.83 -7.78 -1.18
C GLN A 68 5.28 -7.02 -2.40
N LEU A 69 4.01 -7.25 -2.77
CA LEU A 69 3.37 -6.53 -3.86
C LEU A 69 3.15 -5.05 -3.50
N ILE A 70 2.79 -4.74 -2.25
CA ILE A 70 2.68 -3.36 -1.77
C ILE A 70 4.03 -2.64 -1.92
N ALA A 71 5.13 -3.26 -1.49
CA ALA A 71 6.47 -2.68 -1.67
C ALA A 71 6.81 -2.44 -3.15
N GLY A 72 6.45 -3.38 -4.04
CA GLY A 72 6.60 -3.20 -5.49
C GLY A 72 5.77 -2.02 -6.04
N LEU A 73 4.55 -1.83 -5.56
CA LEU A 73 3.69 -0.71 -5.97
C LEU A 73 4.24 0.63 -5.47
N GLU A 74 4.77 0.68 -4.25
CA GLU A 74 5.43 1.88 -3.72
C GLU A 74 6.63 2.26 -4.58
N HIS A 75 7.43 1.29 -4.99
CA HIS A 75 8.52 1.52 -5.93
C HIS A 75 8.01 2.04 -7.30
N ALA A 76 7.04 1.35 -7.90
CA ALA A 76 6.51 1.69 -9.22
C ALA A 76 5.96 3.13 -9.28
N TYR A 77 5.31 3.60 -8.20
CA TYR A 77 4.77 4.95 -8.10
C TYR A 77 5.73 5.95 -7.45
N LYS A 78 6.98 5.57 -7.18
CA LYS A 78 8.00 6.42 -6.54
C LYS A 78 7.53 7.00 -5.19
N LEU A 79 6.78 6.20 -4.44
CA LEU A 79 6.32 6.54 -3.10
C LEU A 79 7.37 6.15 -2.05
N PRO A 80 7.43 6.88 -0.92
CA PRO A 80 8.16 6.41 0.25
C PRO A 80 7.64 5.04 0.72
N ALA A 81 8.54 4.19 1.21
CA ALA A 81 8.15 2.90 1.79
C ALA A 81 7.13 3.08 2.94
N GLY A 82 6.08 2.28 2.94
CA GLY A 82 4.98 2.35 3.92
C GLY A 82 3.91 3.42 3.64
N SER A 83 3.94 4.06 2.48
CA SER A 83 2.92 5.03 2.07
C SER A 83 1.59 4.38 1.70
N ILE A 84 1.61 3.13 1.22
CA ILE A 84 0.40 2.39 0.88
C ILE A 84 -0.06 1.61 2.12
N SER A 85 -1.07 2.13 2.80
CA SER A 85 -1.73 1.45 3.92
C SER A 85 -2.92 0.63 3.46
N THR A 86 -3.06 -0.60 3.96
CA THR A 86 -4.27 -1.42 3.77
C THR A 86 -4.66 -2.10 5.09
N ASN A 87 -5.96 -2.28 5.29
CA ASN A 87 -6.50 -3.10 6.38
C ASN A 87 -6.69 -4.58 5.97
N TYR A 88 -6.30 -4.94 4.75
CA TYR A 88 -6.35 -6.32 4.28
C TYR A 88 -5.39 -7.19 5.07
N VAL A 89 -5.93 -8.25 5.66
CA VAL A 89 -5.17 -9.30 6.33
C VAL A 89 -5.23 -10.54 5.42
N PRO A 90 -4.08 -11.02 4.89
CA PRO A 90 -4.05 -12.26 4.11
C PRO A 90 -4.66 -13.42 4.88
N ARG A 91 -5.41 -14.29 4.20
CA ARG A 91 -5.84 -15.56 4.80
C ARG A 91 -4.62 -16.46 5.00
N ASN A 92 -4.46 -17.00 6.21
CA ASN A 92 -3.50 -18.07 6.50
C ASN A 92 -3.98 -19.35 5.80
N THR A 93 -3.62 -19.52 4.52
CA THR A 93 -3.62 -20.84 3.89
C THR A 93 -2.31 -21.53 4.27
N PRO A 94 -2.34 -22.74 4.87
CA PRO A 94 -1.11 -23.48 5.12
C PRO A 94 -0.39 -23.68 3.79
N ALA A 95 0.90 -23.31 3.74
CA ALA A 95 1.73 -23.63 2.59
C ALA A 95 1.67 -25.15 2.41
N SER A 96 1.27 -25.61 1.23
CA SER A 96 1.38 -27.02 0.90
C SER A 96 2.87 -27.31 0.83
N SER A 97 3.44 -27.77 1.93
CA SER A 97 4.81 -28.27 2.00
C SER A 97 4.93 -29.39 0.97
N GLU A 98 5.76 -29.15 -0.05
CA GLU A 98 6.18 -30.15 -1.02
C GLU A 98 6.70 -31.37 -0.26
N VAL A 99 6.04 -32.51 -0.45
CA VAL A 99 6.53 -33.81 -0.01
C VAL A 99 7.64 -34.20 -1.01
N ALA A 100 8.80 -34.54 -0.45
CA ALA A 100 10.04 -34.92 -1.12
C ALA A 100 9.90 -36.09 -2.11
#